data_AF-A0A7X7GVR3-F1
#
_entry.id   AF-A0A7X7GVR3-F1
#
_cell.length_a   1.000
_cell.length_b   1.000
_cell.length_c   1.000
_cell.angle_alpha   90.00
_cell.angle_beta   90.00
_cell.angle_gamma   90.00
#
_symmetry.space_group_name_H-M   'P 1'
#
loop_
_entity.id
_entity.type
_entity.pdbx_description
1 polymer ?
#
loop_
_entity_poly.entity_id
_entity_poly.type
_entity_poly.pdbx_seq_one_letter_code
_entity_poly.pdbx_strand_id
1 'polypeptide(L)'
;MHALYVLSVWIHIIAATIWIGGMLFLVLVVVPWLRSGARMDAARFLRETGERFRNVGWACFVVLLVTGTFNLWVRGVRLSDFVRSEWLQSPFGKTVLVKLGAFALVLLVSAIHDFYVGPRATQAIAAAGRDSSQAQVERRRASLLGRINVLLALVLVAAGVMLVRGVPW
;
A
#
# COMPACT_ATOMS: atom_id res chain seq x y z
N MET A 1 -4.17 6.68 29.28
CA MET A 1 -3.88 5.75 28.16
C MET A 1 -4.98 5.67 27.11
N HIS A 2 -6.27 5.65 27.48
CA HIS A 2 -7.36 5.55 26.49
C HIS A 2 -7.35 6.65 25.42
N ALA A 3 -7.20 7.93 25.79
CA ALA A 3 -7.16 9.04 24.84
C ALA A 3 -6.01 8.92 23.82
N LEU A 4 -4.82 8.51 24.27
CA LEU A 4 -3.65 8.24 23.42
C LEU A 4 -3.90 7.10 22.43
N TYR A 5 -4.56 6.03 22.87
CA TYR A 5 -4.96 4.93 22.01
C TYR A 5 -5.94 5.39 20.92
N VAL A 6 -7.00 6.12 21.29
CA VAL A 6 -7.98 6.65 20.34
C VAL A 6 -7.30 7.58 19.33
N LEU A 7 -6.42 8.47 19.79
CA LEU A 7 -5.66 9.36 18.91
C LEU A 7 -4.77 8.58 17.94
N SER A 8 -4.06 7.56 18.41
CA SER A 8 -3.22 6.71 17.56
C SER A 8 -4.05 5.96 16.51
N VAL A 9 -5.20 5.40 16.89
CA VAL A 9 -6.12 4.75 15.94
C VAL A 9 -6.65 5.75 14.90
N TRP A 10 -7.00 6.97 15.33
CA TRP A 10 -7.46 8.03 14.44
C TRP A 10 -6.38 8.43 13.42
N ILE A 11 -5.13 8.64 13.86
CA ILE A 11 -3.98 8.91 12.98
C ILE A 11 -3.74 7.74 12.02
N HIS A 12 -3.80 6.49 12.52
CA HIS A 12 -3.62 5.28 11.72
C HIS A 12 -4.65 5.21 10.58
N ILE A 13 -5.92 5.49 10.88
CA ILE A 13 -6.99 5.49 9.88
C ILE A 13 -6.77 6.59 8.85
N ILE A 14 -6.40 7.81 9.26
CA ILE A 14 -6.10 8.90 8.32
C ILE A 14 -4.96 8.51 7.36
N ALA A 15 -3.87 7.95 7.88
CA ALA A 15 -2.76 7.50 7.06
C ALA A 15 -3.18 6.40 6.08
N ALA A 16 -4.01 5.44 6.51
CA ALA A 16 -4.57 4.41 5.65
C ALA A 16 -5.47 5.01 4.56
N THR A 17 -6.35 5.95 4.91
CA THR A 17 -7.27 6.59 3.96
C THR A 17 -6.51 7.42 2.91
N ILE A 18 -5.49 8.19 3.31
CA ILE A 18 -4.67 8.96 2.37
C ILE A 18 -3.96 8.04 1.38
N TRP A 19 -3.32 6.99 1.88
CA TRP A 19 -2.54 6.08 1.05
C TRP A 19 -3.43 5.25 0.09
N ILE A 20 -4.45 4.58 0.63
CA ILE A 20 -5.35 3.74 -0.17
C ILE A 20 -6.18 4.60 -1.12
N GLY A 21 -6.75 5.70 -0.62
CA GLY A 21 -7.56 6.62 -1.41
C GLY A 21 -6.76 7.28 -2.53
N GLY A 22 -5.54 7.73 -2.25
CA GLY A 22 -4.65 8.31 -3.27
C GLY A 22 -4.27 7.31 -4.35
N MET A 23 -3.98 6.06 -3.99
CA MET A 23 -3.70 5.00 -4.95
C MET A 23 -4.91 4.68 -5.84
N LEU A 24 -6.09 4.52 -5.23
CA LEU A 24 -7.33 4.27 -5.97
C LEU A 24 -7.67 5.44 -6.90
N PHE A 25 -7.48 6.68 -6.45
CA PHE A 25 -7.68 7.86 -7.28
C PHE A 25 -6.74 7.87 -8.51
N LEU A 26 -5.46 7.56 -8.31
CA LEU A 26 -4.51 7.47 -9.42
C LEU A 26 -4.91 6.38 -10.42
N VAL A 27 -5.27 5.19 -9.93
CA VAL A 27 -5.56 4.02 -10.78
C VAL A 27 -6.91 4.12 -11.50
N LEU A 28 -7.95 4.62 -10.82
CA LEU A 28 -9.32 4.63 -11.33
C LEU A 28 -9.68 5.93 -12.07
N VAL A 29 -9.05 7.05 -11.74
CA VAL A 29 -9.40 8.36 -12.31
C VAL A 29 -8.28 8.88 -13.21
N VAL A 30 -7.09 9.08 -12.65
CA VAL A 30 -5.99 9.78 -13.34
C VAL A 30 -5.46 8.97 -14.52
N VAL A 31 -5.12 7.70 -14.31
CA VAL A 31 -4.55 6.85 -15.36
C VAL A 31 -5.53 6.64 -16.54
N PRO A 32 -6.81 6.31 -16.34
CA PRO A 32 -7.78 6.21 -17.43
C PRO A 32 -7.98 7.54 -18.15
N TRP A 33 -8.10 8.65 -17.42
CA TRP A 33 -8.28 9.98 -17.98
C TRP A 33 -7.10 10.43 -18.87
N LEU A 34 -5.87 10.02 -18.55
CA LEU A 34 -4.68 10.29 -19.36
C LEU A 34 -4.52 9.35 -20.57
N ARG A 35 -5.21 8.22 -20.59
CA ARG A 35 -5.19 7.28 -21.72
C ARG A 35 -6.18 7.65 -22.82
N SER A 36 -7.29 8.31 -22.47
CA SER A 36 -8.37 8.64 -23.42
C SER A 36 -8.10 9.88 -24.27
N GLY A 37 -7.16 10.75 -23.89
CA GLY A 37 -6.72 11.88 -24.70
C GLY A 37 -5.27 11.71 -25.13
N ALA A 38 -4.97 11.88 -26.42
CA ALA A 38 -3.59 12.00 -26.91
C ALA A 38 -2.99 13.34 -26.41
N ARG A 39 -2.63 13.40 -25.13
CA ARG A 39 -2.13 14.61 -24.47
C ARG A 39 -0.60 14.61 -24.47
N MET A 40 -0.01 15.67 -25.01
CA MET A 40 1.43 15.81 -25.21
C MET A 40 2.27 15.72 -23.92
N ASP A 41 1.69 15.86 -22.73
CA ASP A 41 2.42 15.83 -21.45
C ASP A 41 2.01 14.73 -20.47
N ALA A 42 1.19 13.75 -20.89
CA ALA A 42 0.66 12.73 -19.98
C ALA A 42 1.75 11.95 -19.22
N ALA A 43 2.88 11.66 -19.87
CA ALA A 43 4.01 10.96 -19.26
C ALA A 43 4.74 11.81 -18.21
N ARG A 44 4.91 13.11 -18.48
CA ARG A 44 5.53 14.05 -17.54
C ARG A 44 4.67 14.23 -16.29
N PHE A 45 3.37 14.46 -16.48
CA PHE A 45 2.42 14.60 -15.38
C PHE A 45 2.39 13.36 -14.48
N LEU A 46 2.37 12.15 -15.07
CA LEU A 46 2.41 10.89 -14.29
C LEU A 46 3.71 10.74 -13.50
N ARG A 47 4.85 11.12 -14.09
CA ARG A 47 6.14 11.04 -13.39
C ARG A 47 6.17 11.98 -12.19
N GLU A 48 5.88 13.26 -12.40
CA GLU A 48 5.95 14.28 -11.35
C GLU A 48 4.92 14.04 -10.24
N THR A 49 3.69 13.65 -10.61
CA THR A 49 2.65 13.32 -9.64
C THR A 49 2.98 12.02 -8.91
N GLY A 50 3.50 11.01 -9.61
CA GLY A 50 3.90 9.73 -9.03
C GLY A 50 5.05 9.87 -8.04
N GLU A 51 6.07 10.68 -8.34
CA GLU A 51 7.20 10.95 -7.44
C GLU A 51 6.74 11.69 -6.16
N ARG A 52 5.84 12.66 -6.29
CA ARG A 52 5.25 13.35 -5.13
C ARG A 52 4.41 12.39 -4.29
N PHE A 53 3.56 11.59 -4.94
CA PHE A 53 2.71 10.63 -4.24
C PHE A 53 3.54 9.54 -3.56
N ARG A 54 4.66 9.10 -4.16
CA ARG A 54 5.62 8.19 -3.52
C ARG A 54 6.06 8.72 -2.16
N ASN A 55 6.49 9.98 -2.08
CA ASN A 55 6.94 10.57 -0.82
C ASN A 55 5.82 10.58 0.24
N VAL A 56 4.59 10.92 -0.17
CA VAL A 56 3.41 10.86 0.71
C VAL A 56 3.12 9.43 1.15
N GLY A 57 3.17 8.46 0.23
CA GLY A 57 2.93 7.05 0.52
C GLY A 57 3.92 6.47 1.53
N TRP A 58 5.22 6.77 1.38
CA TRP A 58 6.24 6.36 2.34
C TRP A 58 6.08 7.04 3.70
N ALA A 59 5.68 8.31 3.75
CA ALA A 59 5.32 8.96 5.00
C ALA A 59 4.13 8.27 5.67
N CYS A 60 3.08 7.91 4.91
CA CYS A 60 1.95 7.12 5.41
C CYS A 60 2.40 5.75 5.92
N PHE A 61 3.32 5.06 5.24
CA PHE A 61 3.83 3.77 5.71
C PHE A 61 4.55 3.85 7.05
N VAL A 62 5.39 4.88 7.25
CA VAL A 62 6.05 5.12 8.54
C VAL A 62 5.00 5.36 9.63
N VAL A 63 4.01 6.22 9.37
CA VAL A 63 2.92 6.48 10.32
C VAL A 63 2.13 5.22 10.63
N LEU A 64 1.78 4.42 9.63
CA LEU A 64 1.05 3.15 9.78
C LEU A 64 1.84 2.13 10.61
N LEU A 65 3.16 2.04 10.39
CA LEU A 65 4.03 1.15 11.15
C LEU A 65 4.11 1.57 12.62
N VAL A 66 4.36 2.85 12.90
CA VAL A 66 4.49 3.37 14.27
C VAL A 66 3.17 3.23 15.01
N THR A 67 2.08 3.75 14.45
CA THR A 67 0.75 3.69 15.07
C THR A 67 0.21 2.27 15.16
N GLY A 68 0.47 1.42 14.16
CA GLY A 68 0.07 0.01 14.15
C GLY A 68 0.75 -0.79 15.27
N THR A 69 2.06 -0.63 15.43
CA THR A 69 2.82 -1.25 16.53
C THR A 69 2.32 -0.76 17.89
N PHE A 70 2.10 0.56 18.06
CA PHE A 70 1.54 1.11 19.29
C PHE A 70 0.14 0.55 19.59
N ASN A 71 -0.74 0.49 18.60
CA ASN A 71 -2.10 -0.03 18.75
C ASN A 71 -2.09 -1.52 19.15
N LEU A 72 -1.22 -2.34 18.57
CA LEU A 72 -1.05 -3.74 18.97
C LEU A 72 -0.51 -3.86 20.40
N TRP A 73 0.45 -3.03 20.77
CA TRP A 73 1.02 -3.03 22.11
C TRP A 73 -0.01 -2.66 23.19
N VAL A 74 -0.84 -1.65 22.95
CA VAL A 74 -1.95 -1.29 23.85
C VAL A 74 -2.97 -2.42 23.98
N ARG A 75 -3.18 -3.19 22.90
CA ARG A 75 -4.05 -4.39 22.90
C ARG A 75 -3.41 -5.63 23.54
N GLY A 76 -2.24 -5.49 24.16
CA GLY A 76 -1.60 -6.56 24.91
C GLY A 76 -0.69 -7.47 24.07
N VAL A 77 -0.51 -7.22 22.77
CA VAL A 77 0.41 -8.01 21.93
C VAL A 77 1.86 -7.72 22.35
N ARG A 78 2.63 -8.78 22.53
CA ARG A 78 4.05 -8.75 22.90
C ARG A 78 4.88 -9.55 21.92
N LEU A 79 6.20 -9.31 21.90
CA LEU A 79 7.13 -10.07 21.07
C LEU A 79 7.13 -11.58 21.42
N SER A 80 6.90 -11.91 22.69
CA SER A 80 6.77 -13.30 23.16
C SER A 80 5.56 -14.03 22.56
N ASP A 81 4.51 -13.33 22.14
CA ASP A 81 3.31 -13.98 21.60
C ASP A 81 3.57 -14.61 20.23
N PHE A 82 4.55 -14.09 19.48
CA PHE A 82 4.92 -14.61 18.15
C PHE A 82 5.63 -15.97 18.19
N VAL A 83 6.04 -16.44 19.38
CA VAL A 83 6.61 -17.79 19.56
C VAL A 83 5.67 -18.73 20.32
N ARG A 84 4.54 -18.23 20.83
CA ARG A 84 3.57 -19.03 21.59
C ARG A 84 2.58 -19.69 20.65
N SER A 85 2.66 -21.01 20.52
CA SER A 85 1.77 -21.81 19.66
C SER A 85 0.27 -21.54 19.91
N GLU A 86 -0.14 -21.43 21.17
CA GLU A 86 -1.53 -21.12 21.55
C GLU A 86 -2.04 -19.80 20.93
N TRP A 87 -1.21 -18.75 21.01
CA TRP A 87 -1.56 -17.44 20.48
C TRP A 87 -1.58 -17.45 18.95
N LEU A 88 -0.59 -18.11 18.32
CA LEU A 88 -0.51 -18.27 16.87
C LEU A 88 -1.69 -19.06 16.30
N GLN A 89 -2.25 -20.00 17.06
CA GLN A 89 -3.43 -20.76 16.66
C GLN A 89 -4.74 -20.02 16.91
N SER A 90 -4.74 -19.02 17.80
CA SER A 90 -5.91 -18.20 18.11
C SER A 90 -6.40 -17.41 16.88
N PRO A 91 -7.72 -17.19 16.74
CA PRO A 91 -8.26 -16.38 15.65
C PRO A 91 -7.70 -14.96 15.60
N PHE A 92 -7.48 -14.37 16.78
CA PHE A 92 -6.87 -13.05 16.92
C PHE A 92 -5.42 -13.04 16.41
N GLY A 93 -4.58 -13.97 16.87
CA GLY A 93 -3.18 -14.05 16.46
C GLY A 93 -3.02 -14.31 14.96
N LYS A 94 -3.82 -15.22 14.39
CA LYS A 94 -3.88 -15.44 12.93
C LYS A 94 -4.21 -14.15 12.16
N THR A 95 -5.20 -13.39 12.62
CA THR A 95 -5.59 -12.14 11.97
C THR A 95 -4.49 -11.08 12.05
N VAL A 96 -3.79 -10.99 13.20
CA VAL A 96 -2.61 -10.12 13.36
C VAL A 96 -1.50 -10.51 12.38
N LEU A 97 -1.17 -11.80 12.28
CA LEU A 97 -0.15 -12.31 11.36
C LEU A 97 -0.49 -12.02 9.90
N VAL A 98 -1.74 -12.26 9.49
CA VAL A 98 -2.22 -11.92 8.14
C VAL A 98 -2.04 -10.43 7.88
N LYS A 99 -2.41 -9.56 8.83
CA LYS A 99 -2.27 -8.12 8.70
C LYS A 99 -0.79 -7.69 8.57
N LEU A 100 0.08 -8.22 9.41
CA LEU A 100 1.51 -7.89 9.39
C LEU A 100 2.20 -8.44 8.13
N GLY A 101 1.89 -9.66 7.73
CA GLY A 101 2.41 -10.26 6.49
C GLY A 101 1.93 -9.51 5.25
N ALA A 102 0.64 -9.15 5.18
CA ALA A 102 0.11 -8.31 4.10
C ALA A 102 0.79 -6.94 4.08
N PHE A 103 1.03 -6.31 5.24
CA PHE A 103 1.72 -5.02 5.32
C PHE A 103 3.17 -5.11 4.85
N ALA A 104 3.90 -6.15 5.27
CA ALA A 104 5.26 -6.39 4.81
C ALA A 104 5.32 -6.61 3.28
N LEU A 105 4.36 -7.37 2.73
CA LEU A 105 4.27 -7.61 1.30
C LEU A 105 3.93 -6.32 0.54
N VAL A 106 3.04 -5.47 1.08
CA VAL A 106 2.77 -4.12 0.54
C VAL A 106 4.04 -3.29 0.49
N LEU A 107 4.82 -3.25 1.56
CA LEU A 107 6.07 -2.48 1.59
C LEU A 107 7.05 -2.97 0.53
N LEU A 108 7.21 -4.30 0.40
CA LEU A 108 8.09 -4.91 -0.59
C LEU A 108 7.65 -4.59 -2.03
N VAL A 109 6.37 -4.81 -2.34
CA VAL A 109 5.79 -4.54 -3.66
C VAL A 109 5.86 -3.05 -3.99
N SER A 110 5.56 -2.19 -3.01
CA SER A 110 5.63 -0.73 -3.18
C SER A 110 7.07 -0.28 -3.41
N ALA A 111 8.06 -0.80 -2.68
CA ALA A 111 9.47 -0.47 -2.90
C ALA A 111 9.94 -0.90 -4.29
N ILE A 112 9.62 -2.12 -4.71
CA ILE A 112 9.96 -2.62 -6.05
C ILE A 112 9.28 -1.77 -7.13
N HIS A 113 8.01 -1.43 -6.95
CA HIS A 113 7.25 -0.60 -7.87
C HIS A 113 7.85 0.81 -7.97
N ASP A 114 8.10 1.47 -6.85
CA ASP A 114 8.41 2.90 -6.77
C ASP A 114 9.88 3.22 -7.09
N PHE A 115 10.80 2.30 -6.82
CA PHE A 115 12.24 2.51 -7.00
C PHE A 115 12.82 1.74 -8.19
N TYR A 116 12.18 0.67 -8.66
CA TYR A 116 12.71 -0.14 -9.76
C TYR A 116 11.82 -0.10 -11.00
N VAL A 117 10.57 -0.53 -10.88
CA VAL A 117 9.70 -0.74 -12.06
C VAL A 117 9.16 0.58 -12.62
N GLY A 118 8.77 1.52 -11.76
CA GLY A 118 8.30 2.85 -12.15
C GLY A 118 9.34 3.63 -12.95
N PRO A 119 10.56 3.85 -12.41
CA PRO A 119 11.63 4.54 -13.13
C PRO A 119 12.00 3.86 -14.45
N ARG A 120 12.09 2.53 -14.48
CA ARG A 120 12.39 1.77 -15.71
C ARG A 120 11.31 1.93 -16.79
N ALA A 121 10.04 1.94 -16.41
CA ALA A 121 8.95 2.18 -17.35
C ALA A 121 9.02 3.59 -17.95
N THR A 122 9.35 4.61 -17.15
CA THR A 122 9.54 5.99 -17.64
C THR A 122 10.75 6.11 -18.55
N GLN A 123 11.89 5.50 -18.20
CA GLN A 123 13.10 5.50 -19.01
C GLN A 123 12.90 4.77 -20.35
N ALA A 124 12.22 3.63 -20.37
CA ALA A 124 11.94 2.89 -21.60
C ALA A 124 11.06 3.70 -22.57
N ILE A 125 10.08 4.44 -22.06
CA ILE A 125 9.25 5.34 -22.88
C ILE A 125 10.08 6.51 -23.43
N ALA A 126 10.97 7.09 -22.62
CA ALA A 126 11.82 8.20 -23.05
C ALA A 126 12.86 7.77 -24.10
N ALA A 127 13.43 6.57 -23.98
CA ALA A 127 14.50 6.09 -24.85
C ALA A 127 14.00 5.52 -26.19
N ALA A 128 12.91 4.74 -26.18
CA ALA A 128 12.47 3.97 -27.35
C ALA A 128 11.09 4.38 -27.89
N GLY A 129 10.47 5.42 -27.31
CA GLY A 129 9.11 5.84 -27.64
C GLY A 129 8.04 4.91 -27.05
N ARG A 130 6.82 5.44 -26.95
CA ARG A 130 5.68 4.81 -26.26
C ARG A 130 5.27 3.46 -26.83
N ASP A 131 5.48 3.24 -28.12
CA ASP A 131 5.00 2.07 -28.86
C ASP A 131 6.06 0.97 -29.00
N SER A 132 7.27 1.17 -28.48
CA SER A 132 8.27 0.11 -28.41
C SER A 132 7.79 -1.07 -27.57
N SER A 133 8.10 -2.29 -28.01
CA SER A 133 7.75 -3.53 -27.31
C SER A 133 8.26 -3.53 -25.87
N GLN A 134 9.45 -2.98 -25.64
CA GLN A 134 10.06 -2.85 -24.32
C GLN A 134 9.29 -1.88 -23.40
N ALA A 135 8.86 -0.71 -23.91
CA ALA A 135 8.03 0.22 -23.13
C ALA A 135 6.66 -0.37 -22.78
N GLN A 136 6.06 -1.17 -23.67
CA GLN A 136 4.80 -1.85 -23.38
C GLN A 136 4.92 -2.89 -22.26
N VAL A 137 6.00 -3.68 -22.24
CA VAL A 137 6.24 -4.70 -21.21
C VAL A 137 6.41 -4.06 -19.83
N GLU A 138 7.26 -3.04 -19.71
CA GLU A 138 7.50 -2.38 -18.43
C GLU A 138 6.25 -1.64 -17.90
N ARG A 139 5.42 -1.08 -18.79
CA ARG A 139 4.12 -0.51 -18.41
C ARG A 139 3.13 -1.56 -17.90
N ARG A 140 3.10 -2.76 -18.51
CA ARG A 140 2.25 -3.87 -18.02
C ARG A 140 2.70 -4.33 -16.64
N ARG A 141 4.02 -4.43 -16.41
CA ARG A 141 4.59 -4.76 -15.09
C ARG A 141 4.24 -3.72 -14.03
N ALA A 142 4.42 -2.43 -14.34
CA ALA A 142 4.04 -1.34 -13.43
C ALA A 142 2.54 -1.40 -13.09
N SER A 143 1.68 -1.59 -14.11
CA SER A 143 0.24 -1.72 -13.89
C SER A 143 -0.16 -2.96 -13.10
N LEU A 144 0.55 -4.08 -13.25
CA LEU A 144 0.29 -5.31 -12.52
C LEU A 144 0.66 -5.15 -11.04
N LEU A 145 1.85 -4.61 -10.76
CA LEU A 145 2.29 -4.34 -9.39
C LEU A 145 1.36 -3.34 -8.69
N GLY A 146 0.90 -2.30 -9.39
CA GLY A 146 -0.12 -1.39 -8.85
C GLY A 146 -1.42 -2.09 -8.47
N ARG A 147 -1.92 -3.01 -9.31
CA ARG A 147 -3.14 -3.81 -9.01
C ARG A 147 -2.93 -4.76 -7.83
N ILE A 148 -1.78 -5.42 -7.77
CA ILE A 148 -1.41 -6.27 -6.63
C ILE A 148 -1.43 -5.42 -5.34
N ASN A 149 -0.87 -4.21 -5.38
CA ASN A 149 -0.85 -3.33 -4.23
C ASN A 149 -2.27 -2.90 -3.78
N VAL A 150 -3.18 -2.64 -4.73
CA VAL A 150 -4.60 -2.38 -4.41
C VAL A 150 -5.26 -3.60 -3.75
N LEU A 151 -5.06 -4.80 -4.29
CA LEU A 151 -5.62 -6.03 -3.69
C LEU A 151 -5.09 -6.25 -2.27
N LEU A 152 -3.79 -6.05 -2.05
CA LEU A 152 -3.19 -6.15 -0.72
C LEU A 152 -3.71 -5.07 0.23
N ALA A 153 -3.96 -3.86 -0.25
CA ALA A 153 -4.59 -2.81 0.53
C ALA A 153 -6.01 -3.20 0.97
N LEU A 154 -6.80 -3.83 0.09
CA LEU A 154 -8.13 -4.34 0.44
C LEU A 154 -8.05 -5.46 1.49
N VAL A 155 -7.07 -6.37 1.37
CA VAL A 155 -6.80 -7.41 2.38
C VAL A 155 -6.43 -6.78 3.72
N LEU A 156 -5.60 -5.73 3.74
CA LEU A 156 -5.25 -5.00 4.97
C LEU A 156 -6.46 -4.36 5.64
N VAL A 157 -7.36 -3.76 4.86
CA VAL A 157 -8.61 -3.18 5.37
C VAL A 157 -9.49 -4.28 5.96
N ALA A 158 -9.70 -5.38 5.24
CA ALA A 158 -10.48 -6.53 5.72
C ALA A 158 -9.91 -7.11 7.02
N ALA A 159 -8.59 -7.34 7.08
CA ALA A 159 -7.92 -7.80 8.30
C ALA A 159 -8.06 -6.77 9.45
N GLY A 160 -8.02 -5.47 9.14
CA GLY A 160 -8.29 -4.41 10.10
C GLY A 160 -9.70 -4.48 10.70
N VAL A 161 -10.71 -4.72 9.85
CA VAL A 161 -12.10 -4.92 10.29
C VAL A 161 -12.23 -6.17 11.16
N MET A 162 -11.65 -7.31 10.74
CA MET A 162 -11.66 -8.57 11.49
C MET A 162 -11.00 -8.44 12.86
N LEU A 163 -9.93 -7.64 12.98
CA LEU A 163 -9.28 -7.39 14.28
C LEU A 163 -10.17 -6.65 15.29
N VAL A 164 -11.16 -5.90 14.81
CA VAL A 164 -12.07 -5.09 15.63
C VAL A 164 -13.41 -5.80 15.86
N ARG A 165 -13.90 -6.51 14.84
CA ARG A 165 -15.24 -7.13 14.83
C ARG A 165 -15.23 -8.65 15.05
N GLY A 166 -14.06 -9.28 15.08
CA GLY A 166 -13.93 -10.73 15.10
C GLY A 166 -13.85 -11.31 13.68
N VAL A 167 -13.39 -12.57 13.60
CA VAL A 167 -13.42 -13.33 12.35
C VAL A 167 -14.79 -13.96 12.16
N PRO A 168 -15.31 -14.06 10.92
CA PRO A 168 -16.63 -14.63 10.68
C PRO A 168 -16.65 -16.17 10.61
N TRP A 169 -15.56 -16.86 10.97
CA TRP A 169 -15.42 -18.32 10.94
C TRP A 169 -14.70 -18.84 12.18
#